data_AF-A0A498KR55-F1
#
_entry.id   AF-A0A498KR55-F1
#
_cell.length_a   1.000
_cell.length_b   1.000
_cell.length_c   1.000
_cell.angle_alpha   90.00
_cell.angle_beta   90.00
_cell.angle_gamma   90.00
#
_symmetry.space_group_name_H-M   'P 1'
#
loop_
_entity.id
_entity.type
_entity.pdbx_description
1 polymer ?
#
loop_
_entity_poly.entity_id
_entity_poly.type
_entity_poly.pdbx_seq_one_letter_code
_entity_poly.pdbx_strand_id
1 'polypeptide(L)'
;MRHGRPFLVKDHRHHGASQLGDILLVAAITKTLSTSGTHSLPDPHTLPLSEPLLLQILRAQSLHPSKKLDFFKWCSLTHNIKHSARTYSHILRTASRAGFLHEVPQLLHSMKEDGVVVDSQTFKALLDAFIRSGKFDYALEILDIMEGVGAGSNTYNSVLVALVRKNQVGFAMAILFKLLEGGDSTQVPNSIACNELLVAGCS
;
A
#
# COMPACT_ATOMS: atom_id res chain seq x y z
N MET A 1 29.55 -49.99 28.38
CA MET A 1 28.70 -49.77 27.20
C MET A 1 28.22 -48.33 27.20
N ARG A 2 28.81 -47.45 26.37
CA ARG A 2 28.40 -46.05 26.23
C ARG A 2 27.60 -45.93 24.94
N HIS A 3 26.27 -45.75 25.04
CA HIS A 3 25.42 -45.48 23.89
C HIS A 3 25.61 -44.01 23.45
N GLY A 4 26.30 -43.82 22.33
CA GLY A 4 26.37 -42.53 21.64
C GLY A 4 25.01 -42.18 21.04
N ARG A 5 24.52 -40.95 21.30
CA ARG A 5 23.37 -40.37 20.59
C ARG A 5 23.81 -39.99 19.17
N PRO A 6 23.04 -40.31 18.12
CA PRO A 6 23.35 -39.86 16.78
C PRO A 6 23.13 -38.34 16.68
N PHE A 7 24.18 -37.61 16.28
CA PHE A 7 24.09 -36.21 15.89
C PHE A 7 23.23 -36.12 14.62
N LEU A 8 22.02 -35.57 14.76
CA LEU A 8 21.22 -35.07 13.64
C LEU A 8 21.96 -33.88 13.03
N VAL A 9 22.71 -34.12 11.96
CA VAL A 9 23.24 -33.07 11.09
C VAL A 9 22.04 -32.37 10.46
N LYS A 10 21.71 -31.17 10.95
CA LYS A 10 20.78 -30.27 10.26
C LYS A 10 21.38 -29.94 8.91
N ASP A 11 20.77 -30.45 7.86
CA ASP A 11 21.16 -30.19 6.48
C ASP A 11 20.95 -28.69 6.16
N HIS A 12 22.01 -27.89 6.29
CA HIS A 12 22.02 -26.46 5.98
C HIS A 12 22.32 -26.19 4.50
N ARG A 13 22.43 -27.23 3.65
CA ARG A 13 22.88 -27.06 2.26
C ARG A 13 21.76 -26.80 1.24
N HIS A 14 20.50 -26.96 1.62
CA HIS A 14 19.36 -26.65 0.74
C HIS A 14 18.88 -25.19 0.77
N HIS A 15 19.34 -24.38 1.72
CA HIS A 15 18.86 -22.99 1.88
C HIS A 15 19.65 -21.95 1.07
N GLY A 16 20.93 -22.21 0.75
CA GLY A 16 21.80 -21.24 0.08
C GLY A 16 21.64 -21.17 -1.43
N ALA A 17 21.39 -22.31 -2.09
CA ALA A 17 21.24 -22.37 -3.55
C ALA A 17 19.90 -21.77 -4.03
N SER A 18 18.82 -21.95 -3.27
CA SER A 18 17.52 -21.35 -3.56
C SER A 18 17.55 -19.83 -3.37
N GLN A 19 18.23 -19.33 -2.32
CA GLN A 19 18.39 -17.89 -2.10
C GLN A 19 19.20 -17.21 -3.21
N LEU A 20 20.30 -17.83 -3.68
CA LEU A 20 21.08 -17.27 -4.78
C LEU A 20 20.28 -17.28 -6.09
N GLY A 21 19.51 -18.34 -6.35
CA GLY A 21 18.58 -18.42 -7.48
C GLY A 21 17.56 -17.30 -7.47
N ASP A 22 16.92 -17.04 -6.33
CA ASP A 22 15.94 -15.96 -6.16
C ASP A 22 16.59 -14.59 -6.37
N ILE A 23 17.77 -14.34 -5.80
CA ILE A 23 18.49 -13.07 -5.98
C ILE A 23 18.81 -12.80 -7.46
N LEU A 24 19.31 -13.81 -8.17
CA LEU A 24 19.62 -13.70 -9.60
C LEU A 24 18.36 -13.48 -10.43
N LEU A 25 17.27 -14.18 -10.07
CA LEU A 25 15.97 -14.03 -10.74
C LEU A 25 15.40 -12.62 -10.52
N VAL A 26 15.42 -12.11 -9.29
CA VAL A 26 15.01 -10.72 -8.98
C VAL A 26 15.83 -9.73 -9.78
N ALA A 27 17.16 -9.89 -9.83
CA ALA A 27 18.03 -8.99 -10.57
C ALA A 27 17.76 -9.02 -12.08
N ALA A 28 17.56 -10.22 -12.64
CA ALA A 28 17.24 -10.40 -14.06
C ALA A 28 15.89 -9.75 -14.41
N ILE A 29 14.83 -10.05 -13.66
CA ILE A 29 13.49 -9.49 -13.89
C ILE A 29 13.52 -7.97 -13.71
N THR A 30 14.16 -7.46 -12.65
CA THR A 30 14.27 -6.03 -12.40
C THR A 30 15.00 -5.31 -13.54
N LYS A 31 16.07 -5.92 -14.07
CA LYS A 31 16.81 -5.37 -15.22
C LYS A 31 15.93 -5.33 -16.46
N THR A 32 15.26 -6.44 -16.80
CA THR A 32 14.35 -6.51 -17.96
C THR A 32 13.20 -5.50 -17.85
N LEU A 33 12.59 -5.36 -16.67
CA LEU A 33 11.55 -4.36 -16.43
C LEU A 33 12.06 -2.93 -16.62
N SER A 34 13.28 -2.64 -16.17
CA SER A 34 13.89 -1.32 -16.30
C SER A 34 14.26 -0.99 -17.75
N THR A 35 14.79 -1.95 -18.53
CA THR A 35 15.24 -1.70 -19.91
C THR A 35 14.13 -1.78 -20.93
N SER A 36 13.23 -2.75 -20.77
CA SER A 36 12.29 -3.17 -21.82
C SER A 36 10.86 -3.18 -21.32
N GLY A 37 10.61 -3.36 -20.02
CA GLY A 37 9.26 -3.39 -19.45
C GLY A 37 8.63 -4.77 -19.49
N THR A 38 7.33 -4.85 -19.24
CA THR A 38 6.60 -6.10 -19.00
C THR A 38 6.43 -6.99 -20.23
N HIS A 39 6.45 -6.42 -21.44
CA HIS A 39 6.29 -7.20 -22.69
C HIS A 39 7.49 -8.09 -23.04
N SER A 40 8.66 -7.83 -22.43
CA SER A 40 9.86 -8.66 -22.60
C SER A 40 10.06 -9.64 -21.44
N LEU A 41 9.10 -9.73 -20.51
CA LEU A 41 9.16 -10.74 -19.46
C LEU A 41 8.93 -12.14 -20.04
N PRO A 42 9.54 -13.17 -19.43
CA PRO A 42 9.25 -14.55 -19.78
C PRO A 42 7.76 -14.86 -19.68
N ASP A 43 7.34 -15.90 -20.40
CA ASP A 43 5.95 -16.36 -20.39
C ASP A 43 5.48 -16.60 -18.94
N PRO A 44 4.27 -16.14 -18.59
CA PRO A 44 3.69 -16.33 -17.27
C PRO A 44 3.76 -17.77 -16.72
N HIS A 45 3.59 -18.77 -17.58
CA HIS A 45 3.61 -20.18 -17.17
C HIS A 45 5.02 -20.69 -16.86
N THR A 46 6.06 -19.95 -17.26
CA THR A 46 7.47 -20.32 -17.06
C THR A 46 8.11 -19.62 -15.87
N LEU A 47 7.52 -18.51 -15.38
CA LEU A 47 8.06 -17.75 -14.27
C LEU A 47 7.43 -18.25 -12.95
N PRO A 48 8.20 -18.85 -12.02
CA PRO A 48 7.69 -19.28 -10.72
C PRO A 48 7.48 -18.06 -9.80
N LEU A 49 6.42 -17.30 -10.05
CA LEU A 49 6.05 -16.11 -9.29
C LEU A 49 5.40 -16.49 -7.97
N SER A 50 6.21 -16.54 -6.93
CA SER A 50 5.74 -16.60 -5.54
C SER A 50 5.55 -15.19 -4.97
N GLU A 51 4.66 -15.03 -3.98
CA GLU A 51 4.44 -13.75 -3.30
C GLU A 51 5.75 -13.13 -2.75
N PRO A 52 6.68 -13.88 -2.12
CA PRO A 52 7.96 -13.33 -1.67
C PRO A 52 8.81 -12.76 -2.79
N LEU A 53 8.90 -13.46 -3.94
CA LEU A 53 9.66 -13.01 -5.10
C LEU A 53 9.05 -11.73 -5.69
N LEU A 54 7.73 -11.70 -5.83
CA LEU A 54 6.99 -10.53 -6.29
C LEU A 54 7.28 -9.30 -5.41
N LEU A 55 7.19 -9.47 -4.08
CA LEU A 55 7.50 -8.40 -3.13
C LEU A 55 8.96 -7.95 -3.20
N GLN A 56 9.91 -8.85 -3.43
CA GLN A 56 11.32 -8.49 -3.61
C GLN A 56 11.53 -7.61 -4.85
N ILE A 57 10.92 -7.96 -5.98
CA ILE A 57 10.98 -7.18 -7.22
C ILE A 57 10.35 -5.79 -7.02
N LEU A 58 9.16 -5.72 -6.42
CA LEU A 58 8.49 -4.43 -6.16
C LEU A 58 9.28 -3.56 -5.16
N ARG A 59 10.04 -4.16 -4.25
CA ARG A 59 10.90 -3.44 -3.29
C ARG A 59 12.24 -3.02 -3.88
N ALA A 60 12.62 -3.50 -5.06
CA ALA A 60 13.88 -3.12 -5.70
C ALA A 60 13.97 -1.60 -5.89
N GLN A 61 15.00 -0.98 -5.34
CA GLN A 61 15.18 0.49 -5.39
C GLN A 61 15.54 0.98 -6.79
N SER A 62 16.20 0.13 -7.58
CA SER A 62 16.57 0.40 -8.98
C SER A 62 15.37 0.43 -9.93
N LEU A 63 14.21 -0.07 -9.51
CA LEU A 63 13.02 -0.14 -10.35
C LEU A 63 12.16 1.12 -10.21
N HIS A 64 11.92 1.80 -11.32
CA HIS A 64 11.09 3.01 -11.33
C HIS A 64 9.65 2.71 -10.89
N PRO A 65 8.98 3.60 -10.13
CA PRO A 65 7.61 3.39 -9.67
C PRO A 65 6.60 3.03 -10.77
N SER A 66 6.69 3.64 -11.96
CA SER A 66 5.82 3.27 -13.09
C SER A 66 6.01 1.82 -13.51
N LYS A 67 7.26 1.34 -13.58
CA LYS A 67 7.56 -0.06 -13.92
C LYS A 67 7.09 -1.04 -12.85
N LYS A 68 7.10 -0.62 -11.57
CA LYS A 68 6.51 -1.40 -10.47
C LYS A 68 5.00 -1.55 -10.65
N LEU A 69 4.31 -0.47 -11.04
CA LEU A 69 2.87 -0.48 -11.31
C LEU A 69 2.53 -1.37 -12.52
N ASP A 70 3.29 -1.24 -13.61
CA ASP A 70 3.12 -2.08 -14.80
C ASP A 70 3.31 -3.56 -14.46
N PHE A 71 4.36 -3.89 -13.70
CA PHE A 71 4.63 -5.26 -13.26
C PHE A 71 3.55 -5.81 -12.34
N PHE A 72 3.06 -5.01 -11.41
CA PHE A 72 1.95 -5.37 -10.53
C PHE A 72 0.68 -5.70 -11.32
N LYS A 73 0.31 -4.85 -12.28
CA LYS A 73 -0.85 -5.06 -13.17
C LYS A 73 -0.66 -6.29 -14.05
N TRP A 74 0.53 -6.45 -14.63
CA TRP A 74 0.87 -7.62 -15.44
C TRP A 74 0.69 -8.91 -14.66
N CYS A 75 1.17 -9.00 -13.42
CA CYS A 75 0.99 -10.19 -12.57
C CYS A 75 -0.49 -10.54 -12.36
N SER A 76 -1.37 -9.54 -12.20
CA SER A 76 -2.80 -9.77 -12.05
C SER A 76 -3.44 -10.24 -13.36
N LEU A 77 -3.12 -9.59 -14.48
CA LEU A 77 -3.73 -9.85 -15.79
C LEU A 77 -3.27 -11.16 -16.44
N THR A 78 -1.99 -11.52 -16.31
CA THR A 78 -1.41 -12.65 -17.04
C THR A 78 -1.32 -13.93 -16.22
N HIS A 79 -1.15 -13.83 -14.89
CA HIS A 79 -1.05 -14.99 -14.01
C HIS A 79 -2.31 -15.23 -13.17
N ASN A 80 -3.33 -14.37 -13.27
CA ASN A 80 -4.51 -14.39 -12.41
C ASN A 80 -4.14 -14.40 -10.92
N ILE A 81 -3.03 -13.73 -10.57
CA ILE A 81 -2.55 -13.65 -9.19
C ILE A 81 -3.40 -12.62 -8.44
N LYS A 82 -4.07 -13.07 -7.39
CA LYS A 82 -4.63 -12.20 -6.37
C LYS A 82 -3.53 -11.68 -5.47
N HIS A 83 -3.48 -10.37 -5.28
CA HIS A 83 -2.39 -9.74 -4.54
C HIS A 83 -2.69 -9.73 -3.05
N SER A 84 -1.65 -9.88 -2.22
CA SER A 84 -1.81 -9.80 -0.77
C SER A 84 -1.88 -8.36 -0.27
N ALA A 85 -2.34 -8.18 0.97
CA ALA A 85 -2.33 -6.88 1.66
C ALA A 85 -0.94 -6.23 1.67
N ARG A 86 0.14 -7.03 1.76
CA ARG A 86 1.52 -6.51 1.75
C ARG A 86 1.86 -5.92 0.39
N THR A 87 1.45 -6.57 -0.69
CA THR A 87 1.68 -6.11 -2.06
C THR A 87 0.90 -4.84 -2.35
N TYR A 88 -0.39 -4.82 -2.00
CA TYR A 88 -1.22 -3.61 -2.12
C TYR A 88 -0.68 -2.44 -1.29
N SER A 89 -0.35 -2.66 -0.01
CA SER A 89 0.25 -1.64 0.86
C SER A 89 1.54 -1.08 0.25
N HIS A 90 2.37 -1.92 -0.35
CA HIS A 90 3.62 -1.47 -0.97
C HIS A 90 3.37 -0.64 -2.24
N ILE A 91 2.51 -1.10 -3.15
CA ILE A 91 2.28 -0.41 -4.41
C ILE A 91 1.50 0.90 -4.23
N LEU A 92 0.50 0.93 -3.33
CA LEU A 92 -0.25 2.15 -3.01
C LEU A 92 0.65 3.22 -2.38
N ARG A 93 1.53 2.84 -1.43
CA ARG A 93 2.50 3.79 -0.86
C ARG A 93 3.51 4.26 -1.90
N THR A 94 3.94 3.38 -2.80
CA THR A 94 4.85 3.72 -3.90
C THR A 94 4.21 4.74 -4.84
N ALA A 95 2.96 4.50 -5.26
CA ALA A 95 2.19 5.43 -6.08
C ALA A 95 1.97 6.78 -5.39
N SER A 96 1.60 6.76 -4.09
CA SER A 96 1.39 7.96 -3.28
C SER A 96 2.63 8.85 -3.21
N ARG A 97 3.79 8.26 -2.92
CA ARG A 97 5.06 8.99 -2.75
C ARG A 97 5.58 9.54 -4.07
N ALA A 98 5.39 8.80 -5.15
CA ALA A 98 5.87 9.17 -6.48
C ALA A 98 4.85 10.00 -7.29
N GLY A 99 3.70 10.34 -6.71
CA GLY A 99 2.71 11.22 -7.34
C GLY A 99 1.84 10.56 -8.41
N PHE A 100 1.86 9.23 -8.54
CA PHE A 100 1.00 8.46 -9.45
C PHE A 100 -0.43 8.34 -8.91
N LEU A 101 -1.03 9.46 -8.51
CA LEU A 101 -2.34 9.50 -7.85
C LEU A 101 -3.49 9.10 -8.77
N HIS A 102 -3.31 9.16 -10.09
CA HIS A 102 -4.30 8.70 -11.06
C HIS A 102 -4.45 7.17 -11.08
N GLU A 103 -3.46 6.43 -10.59
CA GLU A 103 -3.47 4.96 -10.54
C GLU A 103 -4.18 4.43 -9.29
N VAL A 104 -4.28 5.25 -8.24
CA VAL A 104 -4.79 4.84 -6.93
C VAL A 104 -6.24 4.33 -6.97
N PRO A 105 -7.21 4.99 -7.64
CA PRO A 105 -8.59 4.51 -7.67
C PRO A 105 -8.72 3.09 -8.24
N GLN A 106 -8.00 2.81 -9.34
CA GLN A 106 -7.98 1.48 -9.94
C GLN A 106 -7.36 0.44 -8.99
N LEU A 107 -6.27 0.78 -8.31
CA LEU A 107 -5.62 -0.11 -7.35
C LEU A 107 -6.53 -0.45 -6.16
N LEU A 108 -7.30 0.52 -5.66
CA LEU A 108 -8.25 0.32 -4.58
C LEU A 108 -9.46 -0.51 -5.02
N HIS A 109 -9.93 -0.31 -6.25
CA HIS A 109 -10.97 -1.13 -6.83
C HIS A 109 -10.52 -2.60 -6.92
N SER A 110 -9.35 -2.88 -7.50
CA SER A 110 -8.82 -4.24 -7.57
C SER A 110 -8.58 -4.83 -6.18
N MET A 111 -8.12 -4.03 -5.21
CA MET A 111 -7.96 -4.47 -3.82
C MET A 111 -9.29 -4.93 -3.21
N LYS A 112 -10.38 -4.20 -3.49
CA LYS A 112 -11.73 -4.55 -3.05
C LYS A 112 -12.24 -5.82 -3.73
N GLU A 113 -12.00 -5.97 -5.04
CA GLU A 113 -12.35 -7.19 -5.80
C GLU A 113 -11.60 -8.42 -5.29
N ASP A 114 -10.34 -8.25 -4.88
CA ASP A 114 -9.54 -9.29 -4.25
C ASP A 114 -9.95 -9.56 -2.78
N GLY A 115 -10.84 -8.75 -2.20
CA GLY A 115 -11.30 -8.87 -0.81
C GLY A 115 -10.21 -8.53 0.22
N VAL A 116 -9.27 -7.67 -0.14
CA VAL A 116 -8.09 -7.35 0.65
C VAL A 116 -8.25 -6.01 1.34
N VAL A 117 -7.75 -5.90 2.57
CA VAL A 117 -7.71 -4.65 3.32
C VAL A 117 -6.26 -4.33 3.68
N VAL A 118 -5.82 -3.12 3.33
CA VAL A 118 -4.49 -2.61 3.68
C VAL A 118 -4.48 -1.97 5.07
N ASP A 119 -3.29 -1.83 5.62
CA ASP A 119 -3.11 -1.21 6.93
C ASP A 119 -3.40 0.31 6.94
N SER A 120 -3.65 0.84 8.14
CA SER A 120 -3.95 2.27 8.37
C SER A 120 -2.82 3.20 7.94
N GLN A 121 -1.56 2.74 7.94
CA GLN A 121 -0.42 3.53 7.49
C GLN A 121 -0.45 3.75 5.97
N THR A 122 -0.93 2.78 5.20
CA THR A 122 -1.16 2.92 3.75
C THR A 122 -2.22 3.97 3.48
N PHE A 123 -3.37 3.90 4.16
CA PHE A 123 -4.43 4.91 4.02
C PHE A 123 -3.97 6.32 4.40
N LYS A 124 -3.24 6.47 5.51
CA LYS A 124 -2.65 7.75 5.90
C LYS A 124 -1.73 8.32 4.82
N ALA A 125 -0.93 7.48 4.16
CA ALA A 125 -0.03 7.91 3.08
C ALA A 125 -0.81 8.38 1.83
N LEU A 126 -1.90 7.70 1.48
CA LEU A 126 -2.77 8.08 0.36
C LEU A 126 -3.44 9.42 0.63
N LEU A 127 -4.07 9.58 1.78
CA LEU A 127 -4.74 10.82 2.19
C LEU A 127 -3.76 12.00 2.17
N ASP A 128 -2.61 11.84 2.82
CA ASP A 128 -1.57 12.86 2.86
C ASP A 128 -1.07 13.27 1.47
N ALA A 129 -0.99 12.33 0.52
CA ALA A 129 -0.62 12.61 -0.87
C ALA A 129 -1.72 13.36 -1.63
N PHE A 130 -2.98 12.93 -1.55
CA PHE A 130 -4.10 13.61 -2.21
C PHE A 130 -4.32 15.03 -1.67
N ILE A 131 -4.24 15.21 -0.35
CA ILE A 131 -4.35 16.52 0.32
C ILE A 131 -3.25 17.46 -0.20
N ARG A 132 -2.00 17.00 -0.24
CA ARG A 132 -0.89 17.83 -0.76
C ARG A 132 -1.07 18.20 -2.23
N SER A 133 -1.71 17.36 -3.01
CA SER A 133 -1.97 17.60 -4.43
C SER A 133 -3.26 18.39 -4.67
N GLY A 134 -3.96 18.86 -3.64
CA GLY A 134 -5.22 19.60 -3.75
C GLY A 134 -6.39 18.76 -4.29
N LYS A 135 -6.25 17.44 -4.31
CA LYS A 135 -7.23 16.49 -4.86
C LYS A 135 -8.18 16.01 -3.75
N PHE A 136 -8.94 16.94 -3.21
CA PHE A 136 -9.78 16.74 -2.03
C PHE A 136 -10.89 15.72 -2.23
N ASP A 137 -11.52 15.70 -3.40
CA ASP A 137 -12.61 14.75 -3.72
C ASP A 137 -12.14 13.30 -3.58
N TYR A 138 -10.96 13.00 -4.13
CA TYR A 138 -10.34 11.68 -3.99
C TYR A 138 -9.99 11.37 -2.54
N ALA A 139 -9.52 12.36 -1.76
CA ALA A 139 -9.26 12.13 -0.34
C ALA A 139 -10.54 11.77 0.44
N LEU A 140 -11.71 12.30 0.08
CA LEU A 140 -12.99 11.89 0.67
C LEU A 140 -13.39 10.48 0.26
N GLU A 141 -13.19 10.11 -1.00
CA GLU A 141 -13.44 8.74 -1.49
C GLU A 141 -12.58 7.71 -0.75
N ILE A 142 -11.31 8.04 -0.46
CA ILE A 142 -10.45 7.18 0.35
C ILE A 142 -11.03 6.97 1.76
N LEU A 143 -11.61 8.00 2.36
CA LEU A 143 -12.25 7.89 3.68
C LEU A 143 -13.50 7.01 3.62
N ASP A 144 -14.30 7.07 2.55
CA ASP A 144 -15.44 6.17 2.37
C ASP A 144 -15.01 4.71 2.25
N ILE A 145 -13.94 4.47 1.49
CA ILE A 145 -13.37 3.13 1.33
C ILE A 145 -12.88 2.62 2.68
N MET A 146 -12.20 3.46 3.46
CA MET A 146 -11.73 3.13 4.80
C MET A 146 -12.87 2.72 5.74
N GLU A 147 -13.97 3.46 5.72
CA GLU A 147 -15.16 3.15 6.52
C GLU A 147 -15.76 1.80 6.10
N GLY A 148 -15.93 1.60 4.78
CA GLY A 148 -16.46 0.36 4.22
C GLY A 148 -15.60 -0.88 4.51
N VAL A 149 -14.30 -0.71 4.78
CA VAL A 149 -13.39 -1.81 5.17
C VAL A 149 -13.09 -1.87 6.67
N GLY A 150 -13.74 -1.02 7.49
CA GLY A 150 -13.60 -1.02 8.94
C GLY A 150 -12.28 -0.42 9.47
N ALA A 151 -11.61 0.44 8.70
CA ALA A 151 -10.42 1.15 9.15
C ALA A 151 -10.80 2.25 10.16
N GLY A 152 -10.59 1.97 11.45
CA GLY A 152 -11.21 2.71 12.56
C GLY A 152 -10.86 4.19 12.77
N SER A 153 -11.63 4.79 13.69
CA SER A 153 -11.67 6.18 14.19
C SER A 153 -10.32 6.89 14.40
N ASN A 154 -9.26 6.16 14.81
CA ASN A 154 -7.93 6.74 15.01
C ASN A 154 -7.31 7.34 13.74
N THR A 155 -7.71 6.85 12.57
CA THR A 155 -7.17 7.34 11.30
C THR A 155 -7.76 8.70 10.92
N TYR A 156 -9.06 8.91 11.15
CA TYR A 156 -9.73 10.20 10.96
C TYR A 156 -9.14 11.30 11.83
N ASN A 157 -8.92 11.00 13.12
CA ASN A 157 -8.26 11.94 14.05
C ASN A 157 -6.87 12.38 13.56
N SER A 158 -6.08 11.43 13.04
CA SER A 158 -4.75 11.73 12.50
C SER A 158 -4.81 12.63 11.26
N VAL A 159 -5.85 12.45 10.44
CA VAL A 159 -6.07 13.17 9.18
C VAL A 159 -6.56 14.58 9.46
N LEU A 160 -7.53 14.74 10.37
CA LEU A 160 -8.02 16.05 10.82
C LEU A 160 -6.89 16.91 11.37
N VAL A 161 -6.09 16.39 12.31
CA VAL A 161 -4.94 17.13 12.86
C VAL A 161 -3.92 17.49 11.77
N ALA A 162 -3.66 16.59 10.82
CA ALA A 162 -2.73 16.87 9.73
C ALA A 162 -3.24 17.98 8.79
N LEU A 163 -4.56 18.06 8.57
CA LEU A 163 -5.20 19.05 7.72
C LEU A 163 -5.20 20.43 8.35
N VAL A 164 -5.54 20.52 9.63
CA VAL A 164 -5.51 21.80 10.37
C VAL A 164 -4.11 22.38 10.37
N ARG A 165 -3.08 21.55 10.64
CA ARG A 165 -1.67 21.96 10.58
C ARG A 165 -1.20 22.42 9.21
N LYS A 166 -1.86 21.99 8.14
CA LYS A 166 -1.59 22.42 6.76
C LYS A 166 -2.49 23.60 6.31
N ASN A 167 -3.20 24.21 7.25
CA ASN A 167 -4.19 25.26 7.01
C ASN A 167 -5.29 24.84 6.00
N GLN A 168 -5.58 23.54 5.90
CA GLN A 168 -6.63 22.98 5.04
C GLN A 168 -7.96 22.91 5.80
N VAL A 169 -8.36 24.05 6.39
CA VAL A 169 -9.47 24.14 7.35
C VAL A 169 -10.80 23.71 6.71
N GLY A 170 -11.10 24.13 5.48
CA GLY A 170 -12.33 23.75 4.79
C GLY A 170 -12.47 22.23 4.61
N PHE A 171 -11.36 21.55 4.30
CA PHE A 171 -11.37 20.10 4.16
C PHE A 171 -11.46 19.37 5.50
N ALA A 172 -10.78 19.90 6.53
CA ALA A 172 -10.93 19.40 7.89
C ALA A 172 -12.37 19.54 8.39
N MET A 173 -13.05 20.66 8.07
CA MET A 173 -14.47 20.86 8.38
C MET A 173 -15.37 19.90 7.60
N ALA A 174 -15.11 19.65 6.31
CA ALA A 174 -15.88 18.69 5.53
C ALA A 174 -15.80 17.26 6.11
N ILE A 175 -14.61 16.82 6.52
CA ILE A 175 -14.43 15.52 7.20
C ILE A 175 -15.14 15.54 8.56
N LEU A 176 -15.01 16.62 9.33
CA LEU A 176 -15.68 16.77 10.62
C LEU A 176 -17.20 16.64 10.49
N PHE A 177 -17.82 17.35 9.53
CA PHE A 177 -19.26 17.26 9.30
C PHE A 177 -19.67 15.86 8.86
N LYS A 178 -18.91 15.23 7.97
CA LYS A 178 -19.17 13.83 7.57
C LYS A 178 -19.15 12.86 8.76
N LEU A 179 -18.21 13.03 9.68
CA LEU A 179 -18.14 12.22 10.91
C LEU A 179 -19.31 12.48 11.86
N LEU A 180 -19.80 13.73 11.92
CA LEU A 180 -20.95 14.10 12.76
C LEU A 180 -22.28 13.62 12.17
N GLU A 181 -22.42 13.61 10.84
CA GLU A 181 -23.60 13.10 10.13
C GLU A 181 -23.67 11.56 10.15
N GLY A 182 -22.53 10.87 10.28
CA GLY A 182 -22.42 9.41 10.31
C GLY A 182 -23.00 8.70 11.55
N GLY A 183 -23.42 9.43 12.60
CA GLY A 183 -24.24 8.90 13.70
C GLY A 183 -23.59 7.86 14.64
N ASP A 184 -22.41 7.31 14.34
CA ASP A 184 -21.75 6.34 15.22
C ASP A 184 -20.85 7.04 16.26
N SER A 185 -21.29 6.96 17.51
CA SER A 185 -20.64 7.51 18.73
C SER A 185 -19.18 7.04 18.98
N THR A 186 -18.63 6.16 18.15
CA THR A 186 -17.23 5.70 18.21
C THR A 186 -16.25 6.57 17.38
N GLN A 187 -16.76 7.47 16.54
CA GLN A 187 -15.98 8.30 15.62
C GLN A 187 -15.82 9.77 16.07
N VAL A 188 -15.84 10.04 17.38
CA VAL A 188 -15.74 11.42 17.88
C VAL A 188 -14.35 12.00 17.56
N PRO A 189 -14.28 13.11 16.82
CA PRO A 189 -13.04 13.80 16.57
C PRO A 189 -12.47 14.33 17.88
N ASN A 190 -11.16 14.15 18.10
CA ASN A 190 -10.56 14.52 19.37
C ASN A 190 -10.66 16.04 19.64
N SER A 191 -10.68 16.41 20.91
CA SER A 191 -10.83 17.80 21.35
C SER A 191 -9.73 18.73 20.82
N ILE A 192 -8.55 18.19 20.49
CA ILE A 192 -7.44 18.96 19.91
C ILE A 192 -7.77 19.38 18.48
N ALA A 193 -8.24 18.47 17.63
CA ALA A 193 -8.63 18.76 16.26
C ALA A 193 -9.80 19.75 16.20
N CYS A 194 -10.81 19.57 17.06
CA CYS A 194 -11.95 20.49 17.16
C CYS A 194 -11.53 21.88 17.65
N ASN A 195 -10.66 21.97 18.66
CA ASN A 195 -10.16 23.25 19.15
C ASN A 195 -9.28 23.97 18.13
N GLU A 196 -8.36 23.25 17.46
CA GLU A 196 -7.53 23.86 16.40
C GLU A 196 -8.40 24.31 15.21
N LEU A 197 -9.46 23.57 14.85
CA LEU A 197 -10.44 23.97 13.82
C LEU A 197 -11.22 25.23 14.20
N LEU A 198 -11.71 25.32 15.44
CA LEU A 198 -12.43 26.49 15.94
C LEU A 198 -11.55 27.75 15.91
N VAL A 199 -10.28 27.63 16.28
CA VAL A 199 -9.34 28.76 16.22
C VAL A 199 -9.09 29.16 14.76
N ALA A 200 -8.87 28.18 13.88
CA ALA A 200 -8.58 28.45 12.47
C ALA A 200 -9.78 28.97 11.67
N GLY A 201 -11.01 28.63 12.06
CA GLY A 201 -12.24 29.12 11.43
C GLY A 201 -12.69 30.52 11.88
N CYS A 202 -12.16 31.03 12.99
CA CYS A 202 -12.43 32.37 13.52
C CYS A 202 -11.39 33.43 13.08
N SER A 203 -10.38 33.03 12.30
CA SER A 203 -9.27 33.86 11.80
C SER A 203 -9.53 34.33 10.37
#